data_AF-A0A0Q4IK30-F1
#
_entry.id   AF-A0A0Q4IK30-F1
#
_cell.length_a   1.000
_cell.length_b   1.000
_cell.length_c   1.000
_cell.angle_alpha   90.00
_cell.angle_beta   90.00
_cell.angle_gamma   90.00
#
_symmetry.space_group_name_H-M   'P 1'
#
loop_
_entity.id
_entity.type
_entity.pdbx_description
1 polymer ?
#
loop_
_entity_poly.entity_id
_entity_poly.type
_entity_poly.pdbx_seq_one_letter_code
_entity_poly.pdbx_strand_id
1 'polypeptide(L)'
;MYSWIDAAAISRIDSATLAHGRLDGDLGELEQLAVLFRPPFLKALYEALAPTTSQGRLTRALTIKLGWIDKIPLAATKRFIERVELGDLAIFAFEQTVTSDSRPAGPAKARGVFAQAKVVRALHRMRRPVVPAAPIKDSTSRELELLTDWPKFTLYKSSTSNDPLATGVDLRGHALGALPFGWYVAAPCDPRSRLGTPPLPWSSWWMAGPPIKSAPIDVTFGSFLVALLQGTPISTGTGELNVGHSFACATYPPARTGDGWDRVCAEVLTLVEEGHAPQHVFGQSKTKISSVEPILHSFLSRKQGLMHLFPRYAWWRPDDGHGPVFERTGDGWRRDHPAERPPTGEGMPVLIIHSIVPEG
;
A
#
# COMPACT_ATOMS: atom_id res chain seq x y z
N MET A 1 14.21 -11.67 12.13
CA MET A 1 13.75 -10.32 12.50
C MET A 1 14.48 -9.33 11.61
N TYR A 2 13.78 -8.37 11.00
CA TYR A 2 14.26 -7.56 9.87
C TYR A 2 15.13 -6.39 10.35
N SER A 3 16.43 -6.60 10.51
CA SER A 3 17.36 -5.56 11.01
C SER A 3 17.63 -4.43 10.02
N TRP A 4 16.94 -4.36 8.89
CA TRP A 4 17.23 -3.42 7.82
C TRP A 4 16.31 -2.20 7.83
N ILE A 5 14.98 -2.36 7.99
CA ILE A 5 14.08 -1.18 8.11
C ILE A 5 14.30 -0.54 9.48
N ASP A 6 14.88 0.66 9.47
CA ASP A 6 15.30 1.39 10.66
C ASP A 6 14.34 2.53 11.02
N ALA A 7 14.63 3.20 12.14
CA ALA A 7 13.88 4.38 12.58
C ALA A 7 13.91 5.52 11.54
N ALA A 8 14.92 5.57 10.67
CA ALA A 8 14.99 6.56 9.61
C ALA A 8 13.96 6.29 8.51
N ALA A 9 13.69 5.02 8.17
CA ALA A 9 12.60 4.65 7.27
C ALA A 9 11.23 5.07 7.81
N ILE A 10 10.97 4.84 9.10
CA ILE A 10 9.75 5.30 9.79
C ILE A 10 9.59 6.81 9.61
N SER A 11 10.62 7.59 9.95
CA SER A 11 10.57 9.05 9.85
C SER A 11 10.36 9.55 8.41
N ARG A 12 10.94 8.88 7.41
CA ARG A 12 10.73 9.21 5.99
C ARG A 12 9.29 8.94 5.55
N ILE A 13 8.70 7.81 5.95
CA ILE A 13 7.29 7.49 5.65
C ILE A 13 6.37 8.53 6.31
N ASP A 14 6.60 8.84 7.58
CA ASP A 14 5.80 9.83 8.31
C ASP A 14 5.88 11.23 7.66
N SER A 15 7.09 11.64 7.26
CA SER A 15 7.30 12.88 6.52
C SER A 15 6.57 12.89 5.17
N ALA A 16 6.56 11.76 4.45
CA ALA A 16 5.83 11.61 3.19
C ALA A 16 4.32 11.73 3.41
N THR A 17 3.75 11.13 4.45
CA THR A 17 2.32 11.30 4.76
C THR A 17 1.99 12.75 5.08
N LEU A 18 2.84 13.47 5.81
CA LEU A 18 2.65 14.90 6.12
C LEU A 18 2.73 15.78 4.87
N ALA A 19 3.71 15.53 4.01
CA ALA A 19 3.94 16.31 2.80
C ALA A 19 2.79 16.15 1.78
N HIS A 20 2.20 14.95 1.68
CA HIS A 20 1.17 14.64 0.70
C HIS A 20 -0.26 14.67 1.26
N GLY A 21 -0.43 14.49 2.57
CA GLY A 21 -1.74 14.43 3.24
C GLY A 21 -2.40 15.78 3.43
N ARG A 22 -1.63 16.87 3.48
CA ARG A 22 -2.15 18.24 3.51
C ARG A 22 -2.73 18.59 2.16
N LEU A 23 -4.05 18.52 2.06
CA LEU A 23 -4.79 18.98 0.90
C LEU A 23 -5.54 20.26 1.25
N ASP A 24 -5.66 21.16 0.27
CA ASP A 24 -6.44 22.38 0.41
C ASP A 24 -7.94 22.04 0.45
N GLY A 25 -8.65 22.55 1.46
CA GLY A 25 -10.10 22.44 1.59
C GLY A 25 -10.61 21.37 2.56
N ASP A 26 -11.92 21.40 2.81
CA ASP A 26 -12.64 20.47 3.68
C ASP A 26 -12.86 19.12 2.97
N LEU A 27 -11.82 18.28 2.94
CA LEU A 27 -11.94 16.94 2.37
C LEU A 27 -12.59 15.95 3.33
N GLY A 28 -13.44 15.09 2.75
CA GLY A 28 -14.00 13.93 3.42
C GLY A 28 -12.95 12.86 3.72
N GLU A 29 -13.41 11.82 4.41
CA GLU A 29 -12.59 10.69 4.86
C GLU A 29 -11.92 9.94 3.71
N LEU A 30 -12.71 9.67 2.66
CA LEU A 30 -12.30 8.91 1.49
C LEU A 30 -11.32 9.73 0.63
N GLU A 31 -11.57 11.04 0.46
CA GLU A 31 -10.68 11.91 -0.31
C GLU A 31 -9.30 12.05 0.35
N GLN A 32 -9.25 12.10 1.68
CA GLN A 32 -7.98 12.08 2.42
C GLN A 32 -7.27 10.73 2.27
N LEU A 33 -7.99 9.61 2.35
CA LEU A 33 -7.41 8.28 2.20
C LEU A 33 -6.82 8.08 0.80
N ALA A 34 -7.49 8.62 -0.23
CA ALA A 34 -7.08 8.51 -1.62
C ALA A 34 -5.70 9.11 -1.91
N VAL A 35 -5.19 10.00 -1.05
CA VAL A 35 -3.81 10.52 -1.13
C VAL A 35 -2.79 9.38 -1.13
N LEU A 36 -3.00 8.35 -0.31
CA LEU A 36 -2.08 7.22 -0.18
C LEU A 36 -1.94 6.42 -1.48
N PHE A 37 -2.88 6.56 -2.41
CA PHE A 37 -2.92 5.88 -3.69
C PHE A 37 -2.37 6.75 -4.84
N ARG A 38 -1.96 8.00 -4.56
CA ARG A 38 -1.48 8.91 -5.60
C ARG A 38 0.00 8.63 -5.93
N PRO A 39 0.41 8.75 -7.20
CA PRO A 39 1.80 8.52 -7.60
C PRO A 39 2.87 9.27 -6.79
N PRO A 40 2.68 10.55 -6.38
CA PRO A 40 3.65 11.25 -5.55
C PRO A 40 3.92 10.56 -4.20
N PHE A 41 2.85 10.13 -3.50
CA PHE A 41 2.99 9.43 -2.23
C PHE A 41 3.63 8.05 -2.43
N LEU A 42 3.20 7.29 -3.45
CA LEU A 42 3.76 5.96 -3.74
C LEU A 42 5.26 6.03 -4.06
N LYS A 43 5.68 7.07 -4.80
CA LYS A 43 7.10 7.34 -5.07
C LYS A 43 7.87 7.66 -3.77
N ALA A 44 7.33 8.53 -2.92
CA ALA A 44 7.97 8.86 -1.65
C ALA A 44 8.06 7.64 -0.71
N LEU A 45 7.04 6.78 -0.70
CA LEU A 45 7.04 5.53 0.04
C LEU A 45 8.10 4.56 -0.49
N TYR A 46 8.24 4.43 -1.81
CA TYR A 46 9.32 3.67 -2.44
C TYR A 46 10.69 4.18 -1.99
N GLU A 47 10.95 5.47 -2.11
CA GLU A 47 12.22 6.10 -1.72
C GLU A 47 12.51 5.94 -0.23
N ALA A 48 11.48 5.91 0.63
CA ALA A 48 11.65 5.69 2.06
C ALA A 48 12.16 4.27 2.38
N LEU A 49 11.78 3.28 1.56
CA LEU A 49 12.06 1.84 1.74
C LEU A 49 13.21 1.32 0.85
N ALA A 50 13.63 2.08 -0.16
CA ALA A 50 14.68 1.70 -1.12
C ALA A 50 16.09 1.54 -0.52
N PRO A 51 16.58 2.36 0.46
CA PRO A 51 17.96 2.33 0.96
C PRO A 51 18.40 1.03 1.64
N THR A 52 17.54 0.01 1.64
CA THR A 52 17.49 -0.97 2.71
C THR A 52 17.47 -2.41 2.22
N THR A 53 17.68 -2.63 0.91
CA THR A 53 17.38 -3.89 0.21
C THR A 53 18.59 -4.69 -0.31
N SER A 54 19.83 -4.20 -0.14
CA SER A 54 21.05 -4.87 -0.63
C SER A 54 21.90 -5.47 0.50
N GLN A 55 21.94 -6.81 0.59
CA GLN A 55 22.89 -7.55 1.43
C GLN A 55 23.60 -8.63 0.58
N GLY A 56 24.78 -8.29 0.05
CA GLY A 56 25.62 -9.25 -0.68
C GLY A 56 25.07 -9.67 -2.05
N ARG A 57 25.07 -10.99 -2.34
CA ARG A 57 24.63 -11.56 -3.64
C ARG A 57 23.11 -11.78 -3.75
N LEU A 58 22.37 -11.56 -2.67
CA LEU A 58 20.93 -11.69 -2.62
C LEU A 58 20.31 -10.31 -2.39
N THR A 59 19.35 -9.97 -3.23
CA THR A 59 18.55 -8.74 -3.10
C THR A 59 17.19 -9.13 -2.57
N ARG A 60 16.61 -8.33 -1.67
CA ARG A 60 15.23 -8.52 -1.25
C ARG A 60 14.34 -7.62 -2.09
N ALA A 61 13.43 -8.24 -2.84
CA ALA A 61 12.37 -7.55 -3.54
C ALA A 61 11.19 -7.39 -2.58
N LEU A 62 10.88 -6.16 -2.18
CA LEU A 62 9.71 -5.82 -1.39
C LEU A 62 8.68 -5.12 -2.27
N THR A 63 7.50 -5.72 -2.40
CA THR A 63 6.32 -5.12 -3.03
C THR A 63 5.28 -4.80 -1.96
N ILE A 64 4.77 -3.58 -1.96
CA ILE A 64 3.64 -3.18 -1.11
C ILE A 64 2.47 -2.83 -2.01
N LYS A 65 1.30 -3.41 -1.74
CA LYS A 65 0.05 -3.11 -2.44
C LYS A 65 -0.95 -2.49 -1.47
N LEU A 66 -1.47 -1.32 -1.85
CA LEU A 66 -2.55 -0.63 -1.15
C LEU A 66 -3.84 -0.91 -1.92
N GLY A 67 -4.83 -1.47 -1.25
CA GLY A 67 -6.15 -1.78 -1.78
C GLY A 67 -7.23 -0.90 -1.18
N TRP A 68 -8.04 -0.29 -2.02
CA TRP A 68 -9.22 0.47 -1.64
C TRP A 68 -10.41 -0.47 -1.43
N ILE A 69 -10.82 -0.66 -0.17
CA ILE A 69 -11.84 -1.65 0.22
C ILE A 69 -13.10 -1.03 0.85
N ASP A 70 -13.29 0.30 0.76
CA ASP A 70 -14.55 0.94 1.16
C ASP A 70 -15.74 0.21 0.50
N LYS A 71 -16.71 -0.19 1.34
CA LYS A 71 -17.92 -0.94 1.00
C LYS A 71 -17.74 -2.34 0.41
N ILE A 72 -16.51 -2.78 0.11
CA ILE A 72 -16.25 -4.12 -0.44
C ILE A 72 -14.89 -4.68 0.02
N PRO A 73 -14.82 -5.92 0.54
CA PRO A 73 -15.92 -6.85 0.78
C PRO A 73 -16.64 -6.61 2.11
N LEU A 74 -17.76 -7.32 2.29
CA LEU A 74 -18.57 -7.29 3.50
C LEU A 74 -18.58 -8.65 4.22
N ALA A 75 -18.53 -8.63 5.55
CA ALA A 75 -18.72 -9.78 6.41
C ALA A 75 -20.18 -9.90 6.88
N ALA A 76 -20.78 -11.06 6.66
CA ALA A 76 -22.03 -11.46 7.31
C ALA A 76 -21.71 -12.31 8.54
N THR A 77 -22.26 -11.95 9.70
CA THR A 77 -22.03 -12.67 10.97
C THR A 77 -23.38 -12.89 11.66
N LYS A 78 -23.44 -13.80 12.64
CA LYS A 78 -24.65 -13.96 13.47
C LYS A 78 -24.90 -12.81 14.45
N ARG A 79 -23.90 -11.94 14.66
CA ARG A 79 -23.99 -10.82 15.61
C ARG A 79 -24.70 -9.60 15.03
N PHE A 80 -24.68 -9.45 13.71
CA PHE A 80 -25.22 -8.29 13.02
C PHE A 80 -26.32 -8.72 12.06
N ILE A 81 -27.41 -7.96 12.00
CA ILE A 81 -28.49 -8.21 11.03
C ILE A 81 -27.99 -7.92 9.61
N GLU A 82 -27.31 -6.79 9.42
CA GLU A 82 -26.75 -6.41 8.13
C GLU A 82 -25.27 -6.80 8.03
N ARG A 83 -24.79 -6.94 6.80
CA ARG A 83 -23.37 -7.18 6.51
C ARG A 83 -22.55 -5.94 6.84
N VAL A 84 -21.33 -6.16 7.31
CA VAL A 84 -20.43 -5.13 7.83
C VAL A 84 -19.16 -5.07 7.00
N GLU A 85 -18.68 -3.86 6.71
CA GLU A 85 -17.46 -3.63 5.93
C GLU A 85 -16.21 -4.12 6.67
N LEU A 86 -15.23 -4.66 5.93
CA LEU A 86 -13.95 -5.09 6.52
C LEU A 86 -13.01 -3.92 6.84
N GLY A 87 -13.26 -2.73 6.30
CA GLY A 87 -12.43 -1.54 6.41
C GLY A 87 -12.48 -0.71 5.14
N ASP A 88 -11.64 0.33 5.06
CA ASP A 88 -11.51 1.21 3.90
C ASP A 88 -10.20 1.00 3.14
N LEU A 89 -9.17 0.50 3.85
CA LEU A 89 -7.82 0.27 3.34
C LEU A 89 -7.39 -1.17 3.62
N ALA A 90 -6.86 -1.84 2.60
CA ALA A 90 -6.09 -3.06 2.72
C ALA A 90 -4.62 -2.77 2.39
N ILE A 91 -3.69 -3.33 3.17
CA ILE A 91 -2.26 -3.26 2.87
C ILE A 91 -1.73 -4.69 2.78
N PHE A 92 -1.14 -5.02 1.64
CA PHE A 92 -0.47 -6.30 1.41
C PHE A 92 1.01 -6.07 1.15
N ALA A 93 1.86 -6.76 1.90
CA ALA A 93 3.29 -6.74 1.72
C ALA A 93 3.77 -8.10 1.23
N PHE A 94 4.54 -8.11 0.14
CA PHE A 94 5.13 -9.29 -0.46
C PHE A 94 6.64 -9.13 -0.45
N GLU A 95 7.33 -10.06 0.18
CA GLU A 95 8.79 -10.13 0.19
C GLU A 95 9.22 -11.37 -0.58
N GLN A 96 10.11 -11.17 -1.54
CA GLN A 96 10.79 -12.24 -2.25
C GLN A 96 12.29 -12.02 -2.18
N THR A 97 13.02 -13.05 -1.76
CA THR A 97 14.47 -13.03 -1.94
C THR A 97 14.75 -13.33 -3.40
N VAL A 98 15.58 -12.53 -4.04
CA VAL A 98 16.02 -12.76 -5.43
C VAL A 98 17.53 -12.85 -5.50
N THR A 99 18.00 -13.65 -6.44
CA THR A 99 19.41 -13.72 -6.83
C THR A 99 19.83 -12.47 -7.62
N SER A 100 21.14 -12.33 -7.87
CA SER A 100 21.69 -11.24 -8.69
C SER A 100 21.14 -11.21 -10.13
N ASP A 101 20.69 -12.34 -10.67
CA ASP A 101 20.00 -12.45 -11.96
C ASP A 101 18.47 -12.31 -11.85
N SER A 102 17.98 -11.76 -10.73
CA SER A 102 16.56 -11.49 -10.46
C SER A 102 15.66 -12.73 -10.43
N ARG A 103 16.22 -13.91 -10.17
CA ARG A 103 15.43 -15.14 -9.98
C ARG A 103 15.01 -15.29 -8.52
N PRO A 104 13.79 -15.78 -8.24
CA PRO A 104 13.38 -16.10 -6.88
C PRO A 104 14.34 -17.09 -6.20
N ALA A 105 14.77 -16.76 -4.98
CA ALA A 105 15.73 -17.51 -4.17
C ALA A 105 15.08 -17.99 -2.86
N GLY A 106 13.89 -18.60 -2.95
CA GLY A 106 13.15 -19.11 -1.81
C GLY A 106 11.66 -18.74 -1.82
N PRO A 107 10.92 -19.15 -0.78
CA PRO A 107 9.50 -18.85 -0.68
C PRO A 107 9.25 -17.35 -0.52
N ALA A 108 8.22 -16.85 -1.20
CA ALA A 108 7.72 -15.51 -0.96
C ALA A 108 7.02 -15.47 0.41
N LYS A 109 7.24 -14.39 1.16
CA LYS A 109 6.47 -14.10 2.37
C LYS A 109 5.43 -13.06 2.02
N ALA A 110 4.20 -13.27 2.46
CA ALA A 110 3.15 -12.29 2.32
C ALA A 110 2.52 -11.96 3.68
N ARG A 111 2.19 -10.70 3.90
CA ARG A 111 1.48 -10.21 5.10
C ARG A 111 0.39 -9.24 4.69
N GLY A 112 -0.75 -9.31 5.35
CA GLY A 112 -1.90 -8.46 5.09
C GLY A 112 -2.41 -7.80 6.37
N VAL A 113 -3.01 -6.62 6.24
CA VAL A 113 -3.80 -5.96 7.30
C VAL A 113 -4.92 -5.14 6.67
N PHE A 114 -6.05 -5.03 7.36
CA PHE A 114 -7.14 -4.12 7.01
C PHE A 114 -7.22 -2.99 8.02
N ALA A 115 -7.60 -1.81 7.53
CA ALA A 115 -7.77 -0.64 8.36
C ALA A 115 -9.05 0.12 8.01
N GLN A 116 -9.76 0.56 9.05
CA GLN A 116 -10.81 1.55 8.93
C GLN A 116 -10.18 2.95 9.00
N ALA A 117 -10.31 3.72 7.93
CA ALA A 117 -9.94 5.11 7.90
C ALA A 117 -11.01 5.94 8.61
N LYS A 118 -10.60 6.95 9.37
CA LYS A 118 -11.50 7.94 9.98
C LYS A 118 -10.88 9.32 9.93
N VAL A 119 -11.72 10.34 10.04
CA VAL A 119 -11.29 11.74 10.10
C VAL A 119 -11.65 12.39 11.43
N VAL A 120 -10.66 13.05 12.05
CA VAL A 120 -10.79 13.75 13.33
C VAL A 120 -11.06 15.23 13.10
N ARG A 121 -12.29 15.67 13.39
CA ARG A 121 -12.72 17.07 13.18
C ARG A 121 -12.59 17.97 14.41
N ALA A 122 -12.66 17.40 15.61
CA ALA A 122 -12.69 18.19 16.84
C ALA A 122 -11.27 18.45 17.37
N LEU A 123 -10.89 19.71 17.56
CA LEU A 123 -9.52 20.11 17.95
C LEU A 123 -9.02 19.42 19.24
N HIS A 124 -9.89 19.24 20.24
CA HIS A 124 -9.52 18.52 21.47
C HIS A 124 -9.21 17.04 21.20
N ARG A 125 -9.92 16.41 20.25
CA ARG A 125 -9.64 15.05 19.79
C ARG A 125 -8.43 14.99 18.87
N MET A 126 -8.08 16.07 18.16
CA MET A 126 -6.81 16.11 17.42
C MET A 126 -5.61 16.08 18.37
N ARG A 127 -5.70 16.62 19.59
CA ARG A 127 -4.57 16.55 20.53
C ARG A 127 -4.36 15.17 21.13
N ARG A 128 -5.43 14.39 21.28
CA ARG A 128 -5.44 13.05 21.89
C ARG A 128 -6.52 12.20 21.21
N PRO A 129 -6.30 11.76 19.96
CA PRO A 129 -7.29 10.99 19.24
C PRO A 129 -7.44 9.61 19.89
N VAL A 130 -8.69 9.13 19.97
CA VAL A 130 -9.04 7.81 20.51
C VAL A 130 -10.01 7.12 19.57
N VAL A 131 -10.08 5.80 19.63
CA VAL A 131 -11.00 4.99 18.83
C VAL A 131 -12.40 5.00 19.44
N PRO A 132 -13.48 5.16 18.64
CA PRO A 132 -13.45 5.58 17.24
C PRO A 132 -13.17 7.08 17.12
N ALA A 133 -12.41 7.43 16.09
CA ALA A 133 -11.95 8.80 15.85
C ALA A 133 -13.10 9.77 15.49
N ALA A 134 -14.22 9.22 15.02
CA ALA A 134 -15.47 9.91 14.69
C ALA A 134 -16.62 9.53 15.66
N PRO A 135 -17.72 10.30 15.71
CA PRO A 135 -18.91 9.94 16.50
C PRO A 135 -19.43 8.53 16.16
N ILE A 136 -19.82 7.77 17.18
CA ILE A 136 -20.34 6.41 17.01
C ILE A 136 -21.75 6.50 16.44
N LYS A 137 -21.91 6.05 15.19
CA LYS A 137 -23.19 5.64 14.59
C LYS A 137 -23.26 4.11 14.60
N ASP A 138 -24.43 3.54 14.34
CA ASP A 138 -24.64 2.09 14.34
C ASP A 138 -23.73 1.33 13.35
N SER A 139 -23.45 1.90 12.17
CA SER A 139 -22.49 1.30 11.22
C SER A 139 -21.08 1.27 11.81
N THR A 140 -20.60 2.40 12.34
CA THR A 140 -19.28 2.52 12.96
C THR A 140 -19.12 1.62 14.20
N SER A 141 -20.20 1.42 14.98
CA SER A 141 -20.16 0.50 16.11
C SER A 141 -19.97 -0.95 15.65
N ARG A 142 -20.62 -1.35 14.55
CA ARG A 142 -20.51 -2.69 13.99
C ARG A 142 -19.15 -2.93 13.32
N GLU A 143 -18.64 -1.94 12.59
CA GLU A 143 -17.27 -1.94 12.04
C GLU A 143 -16.26 -2.14 13.17
N LEU A 144 -16.35 -1.34 14.24
CA LEU A 144 -15.46 -1.45 15.39
C LEU A 144 -15.53 -2.84 16.03
N GLU A 145 -16.74 -3.36 16.27
CA GLU A 145 -16.93 -4.68 16.86
C GLU A 145 -16.36 -5.79 15.95
N LEU A 146 -16.58 -5.71 14.63
CA LEU A 146 -16.00 -6.66 13.68
C LEU A 146 -14.47 -6.65 13.73
N LEU A 147 -13.85 -5.47 13.71
CA LEU A 147 -12.40 -5.31 13.75
C LEU A 147 -11.79 -5.72 15.09
N THR A 148 -12.53 -5.58 16.19
CA THR A 148 -12.11 -6.01 17.53
C THR A 148 -12.07 -7.52 17.62
N ASP A 149 -13.18 -8.18 17.23
CA ASP A 149 -13.48 -9.53 17.66
C ASP A 149 -13.34 -10.59 16.56
N TRP A 150 -13.45 -10.20 15.29
CA TRP A 150 -13.51 -11.09 14.13
C TRP A 150 -14.33 -12.37 14.39
N PRO A 151 -15.62 -12.26 14.76
CA PRO A 151 -16.48 -13.44 14.95
C PRO A 151 -16.56 -14.22 13.64
N LYS A 152 -16.77 -15.54 13.71
CA LYS A 152 -16.94 -16.37 12.52
C LYS A 152 -17.92 -15.75 11.53
N PHE A 153 -17.51 -15.63 10.27
CA PHE A 153 -18.25 -14.86 9.27
C PHE A 153 -18.26 -15.52 7.89
N THR A 154 -19.15 -15.02 7.03
CA THR A 154 -19.16 -15.31 5.60
C THR A 154 -18.82 -14.02 4.85
N LEU A 155 -17.86 -14.10 3.94
CA LEU A 155 -17.39 -12.98 3.13
C LEU A 155 -18.24 -12.86 1.86
N TYR A 156 -18.70 -11.65 1.56
CA TYR A 156 -19.45 -11.31 0.36
C TYR A 156 -18.79 -10.15 -0.38
N LYS A 157 -18.96 -10.10 -1.70
CA LYS A 157 -18.43 -8.99 -2.51
C LYS A 157 -19.06 -7.65 -2.13
N SER A 158 -20.37 -7.62 -1.94
CA SER A 158 -21.16 -6.40 -1.66
C SER A 158 -22.40 -6.73 -0.86
N SER A 159 -23.20 -5.71 -0.50
CA SER A 159 -24.48 -5.89 0.20
C SER A 159 -25.52 -6.62 -0.64
N THR A 160 -25.45 -6.50 -1.96
CA THR A 160 -26.38 -7.09 -2.93
C THR A 160 -25.92 -8.46 -3.46
N SER A 161 -24.70 -8.88 -3.15
CA SER A 161 -24.14 -10.16 -3.61
C SER A 161 -24.79 -11.34 -2.88
N ASN A 162 -25.38 -12.29 -3.62
CA ASN A 162 -25.98 -13.48 -3.01
C ASN A 162 -24.96 -14.61 -2.83
N ASP A 163 -23.95 -14.66 -3.70
CA ASP A 163 -22.92 -15.69 -3.67
C ASP A 163 -21.80 -15.32 -2.68
N PRO A 164 -21.53 -16.18 -1.68
CA PRO A 164 -20.43 -15.94 -0.77
C PRO A 164 -19.09 -16.15 -1.47
N LEU A 165 -18.15 -15.24 -1.22
CA LEU A 165 -16.75 -15.41 -1.59
C LEU A 165 -16.07 -16.47 -0.72
N ALA A 166 -16.38 -16.47 0.58
CA ALA A 166 -15.87 -17.47 1.52
C ALA A 166 -16.88 -17.69 2.63
N THR A 167 -17.14 -18.94 3.00
CA THR A 167 -18.10 -19.29 4.05
C THR A 167 -17.39 -19.79 5.29
N GLY A 168 -17.96 -19.48 6.46
CA GLY A 168 -17.48 -20.01 7.73
C GLY A 168 -16.03 -19.66 8.06
N VAL A 169 -15.56 -18.48 7.63
CA VAL A 169 -14.24 -17.95 7.93
C VAL A 169 -14.11 -17.76 9.44
N ASP A 170 -13.11 -18.39 10.05
CA ASP A 170 -12.78 -18.24 11.46
C ASP A 170 -11.32 -17.81 11.60
N LEU A 171 -11.11 -16.57 12.02
CA LEU A 171 -9.77 -16.01 12.15
C LEU A 171 -9.16 -16.23 13.55
N ARG A 172 -9.96 -16.67 14.53
CA ARG A 172 -9.51 -16.84 15.93
C ARG A 172 -8.61 -18.05 16.12
N GLY A 173 -8.70 -19.03 15.22
CA GLY A 173 -7.78 -20.18 15.19
C GLY A 173 -6.31 -19.81 14.93
N HIS A 174 -6.01 -18.56 14.56
CA HIS A 174 -4.66 -18.12 14.19
C HIS A 174 -3.92 -17.31 15.27
N ALA A 175 -4.58 -16.85 16.36
CA ALA A 175 -3.91 -16.06 17.40
C ALA A 175 -4.63 -16.08 18.77
N LEU A 176 -3.86 -16.10 19.86
CA LEU A 176 -4.35 -15.81 21.21
C LEU A 176 -4.24 -14.30 21.48
N GLY A 177 -5.31 -13.67 21.97
CA GLY A 177 -5.32 -12.24 22.32
C GLY A 177 -5.89 -11.32 21.24
N ALA A 178 -5.51 -10.04 21.26
CA ALA A 178 -5.96 -9.05 20.28
C ALA A 178 -5.53 -9.45 18.86
N LEU A 179 -6.49 -9.47 17.95
CA LEU A 179 -6.29 -10.03 16.62
C LEU A 179 -5.56 -9.04 15.70
N PRO A 180 -4.57 -9.50 14.91
CA PRO A 180 -3.71 -8.61 14.14
C PRO A 180 -4.33 -8.08 12.84
N PHE A 181 -5.55 -8.53 12.49
CA PHE A 181 -6.10 -8.37 11.14
C PHE A 181 -6.68 -6.98 10.86
N GLY A 182 -7.12 -6.26 11.90
CA GLY A 182 -7.86 -5.02 11.79
C GLY A 182 -7.27 -3.89 12.63
N TRP A 183 -7.20 -2.69 12.07
CA TRP A 183 -6.70 -1.48 12.74
C TRP A 183 -7.58 -0.26 12.43
N TYR A 184 -7.47 0.80 13.22
CA TYR A 184 -7.95 2.13 12.84
C TYR A 184 -6.80 2.97 12.35
N VAL A 185 -7.04 3.74 11.29
CA VAL A 185 -6.17 4.85 10.89
C VAL A 185 -7.01 6.12 10.89
N ALA A 186 -6.45 7.19 11.44
CA ALA A 186 -7.11 8.47 11.51
C ALA A 186 -6.27 9.53 10.82
N ALA A 187 -6.93 10.49 10.18
CA ALA A 187 -6.33 11.72 9.67
C ALA A 187 -6.99 12.93 10.33
N PRO A 188 -6.28 14.05 10.51
CA PRO A 188 -6.90 15.28 10.99
C PRO A 188 -7.70 15.90 9.83
N CYS A 189 -8.95 16.29 10.08
CA CYS A 189 -9.59 17.29 9.22
C CYS A 189 -9.29 18.63 9.83
N ASP A 190 -8.48 19.41 9.12
CA ASP A 190 -8.22 20.79 9.48
C ASP A 190 -9.14 21.71 8.68
N PRO A 191 -10.29 22.14 9.23
CA PRO A 191 -11.11 23.18 8.59
C PRO A 191 -10.42 24.56 8.55
N ARG A 192 -9.20 24.67 9.11
CA ARG A 192 -8.36 25.86 9.17
C ARG A 192 -6.97 25.60 8.60
N SER A 193 -6.82 24.70 7.63
CA SER A 193 -5.62 24.58 6.78
C SER A 193 -5.35 25.81 5.90
N ARG A 194 -5.86 26.99 6.29
CA ARG A 194 -5.35 28.30 5.85
C ARG A 194 -3.98 28.51 6.50
N LEU A 195 -3.00 28.94 5.72
CA LEU A 195 -1.68 29.38 6.17
C LEU A 195 -1.76 30.15 7.51
N GLY A 196 -1.09 29.65 8.56
CA GLY A 196 -0.93 30.36 9.85
C GLY A 196 -1.39 29.62 11.11
N THR A 197 -1.99 28.43 11.00
CA THR A 197 -2.42 27.63 12.16
C THR A 197 -1.21 26.90 12.79
N PRO A 198 -1.07 26.84 14.13
CA PRO A 198 0.03 26.11 14.76
C PRO A 198 0.06 24.64 14.30
N PRO A 199 1.25 24.04 14.15
CA PRO A 199 1.39 22.69 13.64
C PRO A 199 0.55 21.73 14.49
N LEU A 200 -0.23 20.88 13.82
CA LEU A 200 -0.93 19.79 14.48
C LEU A 200 0.08 18.96 15.28
N PRO A 201 -0.26 18.46 16.48
CA PRO A 201 0.65 17.70 17.32
C PRO A 201 0.94 16.28 16.79
N TRP A 202 0.58 15.98 15.54
CA TRP A 202 0.72 14.67 14.93
C TRP A 202 2.07 14.59 14.22
N SER A 203 2.84 13.56 14.55
CA SER A 203 4.11 13.26 13.89
C SER A 203 3.96 12.65 12.50
N SER A 204 2.74 12.26 12.13
CA SER A 204 2.35 11.66 10.84
C SER A 204 0.96 12.14 10.46
N TRP A 205 0.66 12.31 9.17
CA TRP A 205 -0.70 12.76 8.78
C TRP A 205 -1.74 11.68 9.07
N TRP A 206 -1.36 10.42 8.87
CA TRP A 206 -2.14 9.27 9.29
C TRP A 206 -1.54 8.73 10.60
N MET A 207 -2.37 8.62 11.61
CA MET A 207 -2.02 7.97 12.88
C MET A 207 -2.85 6.69 12.99
N ALA A 208 -2.28 5.61 13.52
CA ALA A 208 -2.95 4.34 13.72
C ALA A 208 -3.24 4.10 15.20
N GLY A 209 -4.27 3.30 15.46
CA GLY A 209 -4.63 2.84 16.79
C GLY A 209 -5.31 1.47 16.72
N PRO A 210 -5.26 0.68 17.80
CA PRO A 210 -5.91 -0.60 17.81
C PRO A 210 -7.43 -0.43 17.76
N PRO A 211 -8.19 -1.40 17.19
CA PRO A 211 -9.64 -1.32 17.09
C PRO A 211 -10.30 -1.60 18.45
N ILE A 212 -9.88 -0.91 19.51
CA ILE A 212 -10.38 -1.08 20.87
C ILE A 212 -11.06 0.24 21.27
N LYS A 213 -12.29 0.15 21.76
CA LYS A 213 -13.04 1.34 22.18
C LYS A 213 -12.23 2.15 23.21
N SER A 214 -12.11 3.45 22.95
CA SER A 214 -11.38 4.45 23.72
C SER A 214 -9.86 4.26 23.78
N ALA A 215 -9.29 3.32 23.02
CA ALA A 215 -7.84 3.20 22.90
C ALA A 215 -7.24 4.41 22.16
N PRO A 216 -6.02 4.83 22.51
CA PRO A 216 -5.36 5.94 21.84
C PRO A 216 -5.01 5.61 20.39
N ILE A 217 -5.00 6.64 19.55
CA ILE A 217 -4.50 6.63 18.18
C ILE A 217 -3.13 7.33 18.20
N ASP A 218 -2.13 6.62 18.68
CA ASP A 218 -0.80 7.14 19.04
C ASP A 218 0.35 6.53 18.24
N VAL A 219 0.06 5.62 17.32
CA VAL A 219 1.05 5.01 16.41
C VAL A 219 1.16 5.84 15.14
N THR A 220 2.36 6.14 14.66
CA THR A 220 2.52 6.80 13.35
C THR A 220 2.29 5.84 12.19
N PHE A 221 1.86 6.33 11.02
CA PHE A 221 1.69 5.47 9.85
C PHE A 221 3.00 4.76 9.44
N GLY A 222 4.15 5.42 9.59
CA GLY A 222 5.47 4.83 9.39
C GLY A 222 5.70 3.65 10.31
N SER A 223 5.50 3.80 11.62
CA SER A 223 5.67 2.70 12.58
C SER A 223 4.68 1.56 12.32
N PHE A 224 3.43 1.89 12.00
CA PHE A 224 2.40 0.91 11.61
C PHE A 224 2.81 0.08 10.39
N LEU A 225 3.25 0.74 9.31
CA LEU A 225 3.66 0.07 8.09
C LEU A 225 4.93 -0.76 8.30
N VAL A 226 5.92 -0.23 9.01
CA VAL A 226 7.15 -0.98 9.31
C VAL A 226 6.85 -2.21 10.18
N ALA A 227 5.99 -2.10 11.19
CA ALA A 227 5.56 -3.25 11.99
C ALA A 227 4.87 -4.33 11.14
N LEU A 228 4.02 -3.93 10.18
CA LEU A 228 3.43 -4.86 9.19
C LEU A 228 4.51 -5.58 8.40
N LEU A 229 5.48 -4.85 7.85
CA LEU A 229 6.55 -5.38 7.02
C LEU A 229 7.46 -6.34 7.80
N GLN A 230 7.78 -5.99 9.03
CA GLN A 230 8.70 -6.74 9.87
C GLN A 230 8.03 -7.90 10.62
N GLY A 231 6.70 -7.88 10.71
CA GLY A 231 5.94 -8.80 11.54
C GLY A 231 6.29 -8.73 13.02
N THR A 232 6.63 -7.53 13.48
CA THR A 232 6.94 -7.23 14.88
C THR A 232 5.76 -6.54 15.54
N PRO A 233 5.50 -6.79 16.84
CA PRO A 233 4.51 -6.02 17.56
C PRO A 233 4.94 -4.56 17.71
N ILE A 234 3.95 -3.68 17.88
CA ILE A 234 4.15 -2.28 18.20
C ILE A 234 3.59 -1.97 19.58
N SER A 235 4.32 -1.17 20.36
CA SER A 235 3.85 -0.67 21.63
C SER A 235 2.77 0.39 21.41
N THR A 236 1.62 0.20 22.04
CA THR A 236 0.47 1.12 22.04
C THR A 236 0.13 1.47 23.49
N GLY A 237 -0.69 2.51 23.71
CA GLY A 237 -1.23 2.78 25.05
C GLY A 237 -2.06 1.64 25.67
N THR A 238 -2.40 0.60 24.90
CA THR A 238 -3.10 -0.62 25.39
C THR A 238 -2.20 -1.86 25.50
N GLY A 239 -0.89 -1.74 25.23
CA GLY A 239 0.06 -2.84 25.26
C GLY A 239 0.73 -3.10 23.91
N GLU A 240 1.44 -4.22 23.79
CA GLU A 240 2.09 -4.62 22.54
C GLU A 240 1.11 -5.37 21.63
N LEU A 241 0.95 -4.88 20.39
CA LEU A 241 -0.03 -5.40 19.44
C LEU A 241 0.61 -5.70 18.09
N ASN A 242 0.21 -6.80 17.46
CA ASN A 242 0.69 -7.18 16.15
C ASN A 242 -0.02 -6.40 15.04
N VAL A 243 0.73 -6.02 14.00
CA VAL A 243 0.18 -5.42 12.78
C VAL A 243 0.17 -6.46 11.65
N GLY A 244 -1.04 -6.84 11.26
CA GLY A 244 -1.27 -7.79 10.18
C GLY A 244 -0.81 -9.21 10.49
N HIS A 245 -1.16 -10.13 9.60
CA HIS A 245 -0.78 -11.52 9.71
C HIS A 245 -0.25 -12.07 8.39
N SER A 246 0.60 -13.08 8.50
CA SER A 246 1.15 -13.78 7.33
C SER A 246 0.06 -14.57 6.63
N PHE A 247 0.13 -14.63 5.30
CA PHE A 247 -0.75 -15.46 4.49
C PHE A 247 0.00 -16.19 3.38
N ALA A 248 -0.56 -17.30 2.90
CA ALA A 248 0.01 -18.11 1.84
C ALA A 248 -0.08 -17.41 0.47
N CYS A 249 1.07 -17.25 -0.20
CA CYS A 249 1.16 -16.68 -1.54
C CYS A 249 2.29 -17.36 -2.34
N ALA A 250 2.10 -18.64 -2.68
CA ALA A 250 3.07 -19.40 -3.48
C ALA A 250 3.14 -18.90 -4.93
N THR A 251 2.01 -18.46 -5.48
CA THR A 251 1.87 -17.85 -6.80
C THR A 251 1.20 -16.49 -6.66
N TYR A 252 1.41 -15.60 -7.63
CA TYR A 252 0.69 -14.34 -7.73
C TYR A 252 -0.23 -14.36 -8.96
N PRO A 253 -1.53 -14.03 -8.84
CA PRO A 253 -2.25 -13.78 -7.59
C PRO A 253 -2.33 -15.04 -6.69
N PRO A 254 -2.53 -14.88 -5.37
CA PRO A 254 -2.61 -15.99 -4.42
C PRO A 254 -3.79 -16.90 -4.73
N ALA A 255 -3.59 -18.21 -4.53
CA ALA A 255 -4.62 -19.20 -4.80
C ALA A 255 -5.83 -19.00 -3.86
N ARG A 256 -7.01 -19.03 -4.48
CA ARG A 256 -8.31 -18.97 -3.83
C ARG A 256 -8.73 -20.33 -3.25
N THR A 257 -7.82 -21.06 -2.62
CA THR A 257 -8.09 -22.42 -2.10
C THR A 257 -7.70 -22.61 -0.63
N GLY A 258 -7.07 -21.62 0.01
CA GLY A 258 -6.80 -21.63 1.44
C GLY A 258 -8.05 -21.46 2.30
N ASP A 259 -7.89 -21.52 3.62
CA ASP A 259 -8.92 -21.23 4.62
C ASP A 259 -8.59 -19.95 5.41
N GLY A 260 -9.46 -19.56 6.34
CA GLY A 260 -9.20 -18.49 7.31
C GLY A 260 -8.65 -17.21 6.68
N TRP A 261 -7.49 -16.76 7.19
CA TRP A 261 -6.85 -15.51 6.75
C TRP A 261 -6.30 -15.58 5.32
N ASP A 262 -5.80 -16.74 4.89
CA ASP A 262 -5.31 -16.95 3.51
C ASP A 262 -6.41 -16.73 2.50
N ARG A 263 -7.59 -17.32 2.76
CA ARG A 263 -8.78 -17.16 1.94
C ARG A 263 -9.21 -15.71 1.85
N VAL A 264 -9.27 -15.01 2.98
CA VAL A 264 -9.69 -13.61 3.05
C VAL A 264 -8.73 -12.71 2.27
N CYS A 265 -7.41 -12.87 2.45
CA CYS A 265 -6.42 -12.11 1.72
C CYS A 265 -6.52 -12.33 0.21
N ALA A 266 -6.64 -13.60 -0.22
CA ALA A 266 -6.75 -13.92 -1.64
C ALA A 266 -8.01 -13.31 -2.28
N GLU A 267 -9.16 -13.43 -1.61
CA GLU A 267 -10.43 -12.84 -2.07
C GLU A 267 -10.35 -11.31 -2.15
N VAL A 268 -9.88 -10.65 -1.10
CA VAL A 268 -9.78 -9.19 -1.05
C VAL A 268 -8.81 -8.68 -2.12
N LEU A 269 -7.65 -9.32 -2.27
CA LEU A 269 -6.66 -8.93 -3.27
C LEU A 269 -7.23 -9.05 -4.68
N THR A 270 -7.87 -10.18 -5.03
CA THR A 270 -8.55 -10.35 -6.32
C THR A 270 -9.61 -9.26 -6.56
N LEU A 271 -10.43 -8.95 -5.54
CA LEU A 271 -11.46 -7.91 -5.67
C LEU A 271 -10.91 -6.52 -5.95
N VAL A 272 -9.79 -6.14 -5.34
CA VAL A 272 -9.19 -4.81 -5.57
C VAL A 272 -8.40 -4.74 -6.87
N GLU A 273 -7.91 -5.86 -7.39
CA GLU A 273 -7.25 -5.93 -8.71
C GLU A 273 -8.26 -5.86 -9.85
N GLU A 274 -9.37 -6.59 -9.74
CA GLU A 274 -10.44 -6.61 -10.74
C GLU A 274 -11.38 -5.39 -10.63
N GLY A 275 -11.29 -4.65 -9.52
CA GLY A 275 -12.19 -3.58 -9.17
C GLY A 275 -11.79 -2.21 -9.72
N HIS A 276 -12.81 -1.41 -10.05
CA HIS A 276 -12.65 0.00 -10.42
C HIS A 276 -12.77 0.88 -9.18
N ALA A 277 -11.84 1.82 -9.03
CA ALA A 277 -11.89 2.80 -7.95
C ALA A 277 -13.07 3.77 -8.17
N PRO A 278 -13.67 4.33 -7.11
CA PRO A 278 -14.76 5.28 -7.25
C PRO A 278 -14.34 6.52 -8.05
N GLN A 279 -15.00 6.77 -9.19
CA GLN A 279 -14.65 7.87 -10.11
C GLN A 279 -14.68 9.25 -9.44
N HIS A 280 -15.59 9.48 -8.50
CA HIS A 280 -15.69 10.76 -7.78
C HIS A 280 -14.47 11.04 -6.89
N VAL A 281 -13.73 10.00 -6.48
CA VAL A 281 -12.50 10.13 -5.68
C VAL A 281 -11.25 10.11 -6.57
N PHE A 282 -11.28 9.31 -7.64
CA PHE A 282 -10.07 8.94 -8.40
C PHE A 282 -10.01 9.41 -9.86
N GLY A 283 -11.11 9.93 -10.44
CA GLY A 283 -11.21 10.36 -11.83
C GLY A 283 -11.59 9.22 -12.81
N GLN A 284 -11.29 9.42 -14.11
CA GLN A 284 -11.77 8.55 -15.21
C GLN A 284 -11.05 7.20 -15.35
N SER A 285 -9.87 7.00 -14.75
CA SER A 285 -9.19 5.69 -14.74
C SER A 285 -8.35 5.55 -13.49
N LYS A 286 -8.75 4.67 -12.55
CA LYS A 286 -7.87 4.02 -11.55
C LYS A 286 -8.43 2.66 -11.10
N THR A 287 -7.53 1.69 -10.98
CA THR A 287 -7.74 0.42 -10.28
C THR A 287 -7.95 0.67 -8.79
N LYS A 288 -8.69 -0.21 -8.09
CA LYS A 288 -8.78 -0.14 -6.62
C LYS A 288 -7.45 -0.45 -5.91
N ILE A 289 -6.44 -0.90 -6.65
CA ILE A 289 -5.12 -1.23 -6.14
C ILE A 289 -4.05 -0.25 -6.64
N SER A 290 -3.09 0.07 -5.77
CA SER A 290 -1.86 0.79 -6.08
C SER A 290 -0.67 0.01 -5.53
N SER A 291 0.45 -0.03 -6.25
CA SER A 291 1.61 -0.84 -5.85
C SER A 291 2.87 0.02 -5.77
N VAL A 292 3.67 -0.22 -4.73
CA VAL A 292 5.08 0.13 -4.66
C VAL A 292 5.85 -1.14 -4.96
N GLU A 293 6.49 -1.17 -6.13
CA GLU A 293 7.27 -2.32 -6.57
C GLU A 293 8.76 -2.01 -6.48
N PRO A 294 9.60 -3.00 -6.15
CA PRO A 294 11.03 -2.81 -6.17
C PRO A 294 11.43 -2.58 -7.64
N ILE A 295 12.16 -1.49 -7.91
CA ILE A 295 12.93 -1.40 -9.14
C ILE A 295 14.07 -2.40 -8.97
N LEU A 296 13.78 -3.69 -9.17
CA LEU A 296 14.80 -4.68 -9.43
C LEU A 296 15.66 -4.07 -10.53
N HIS A 297 16.97 -3.99 -10.29
CA HIS A 297 17.98 -3.38 -11.16
C HIS A 297 17.99 -4.05 -12.55
N SER A 298 16.92 -3.89 -13.32
CA SER A 298 16.85 -4.11 -14.76
C SER A 298 17.79 -3.15 -15.48
N PHE A 299 18.26 -2.09 -14.80
CA PHE A 299 19.37 -1.27 -15.25
C PHE A 299 20.68 -2.06 -15.37
N LEU A 300 20.97 -3.03 -14.49
CA LEU A 300 22.19 -3.84 -14.60
C LEU A 300 22.06 -4.94 -15.65
N SER A 301 20.89 -5.58 -15.81
CA SER A 301 20.67 -6.54 -16.90
C SER A 301 20.57 -5.87 -18.28
N ARG A 302 19.99 -4.66 -18.38
CA ARG A 302 20.03 -3.85 -19.63
C ARG A 302 21.45 -3.36 -19.92
N LYS A 303 22.22 -2.93 -18.90
CA LYS A 303 23.61 -2.50 -19.07
C LYS A 303 24.56 -3.67 -19.36
N GLN A 304 24.39 -4.84 -18.74
CA GLN A 304 25.15 -6.05 -19.05
C GLN A 304 24.76 -6.66 -20.40
N GLY A 305 23.48 -6.63 -20.78
CA GLY A 305 23.03 -7.00 -22.12
C GLY A 305 23.61 -6.08 -23.20
N LEU A 306 23.67 -4.77 -22.94
CA LEU A 306 24.35 -3.79 -23.80
C LEU A 306 25.88 -3.98 -23.81
N MET A 307 26.51 -4.32 -22.67
CA MET A 307 27.95 -4.56 -22.59
C MET A 307 28.39 -5.86 -23.29
N HIS A 308 27.56 -6.91 -23.27
CA HIS A 308 27.83 -8.16 -23.99
C HIS A 308 27.66 -8.02 -25.51
N LEU A 309 26.78 -7.11 -25.97
CA LEU A 309 26.62 -6.79 -27.38
C LEU A 309 27.75 -5.89 -27.93
N PHE A 310 28.51 -5.21 -27.05
CA PHE A 310 29.51 -4.24 -27.47
C PHE A 310 30.81 -4.27 -26.62
N PRO A 311 31.69 -5.28 -26.79
CA PRO A 311 32.94 -5.39 -26.03
C PRO A 311 34.01 -4.33 -26.38
N ARG A 312 33.74 -3.41 -27.33
CA ARG A 312 34.74 -2.56 -27.98
C ARG A 312 34.59 -1.04 -27.77
N TYR A 313 33.72 -0.57 -26.87
CA TYR A 313 33.54 0.86 -26.66
C TYR A 313 34.30 1.37 -25.42
N ALA A 314 35.61 1.48 -25.56
CA ALA A 314 36.52 2.09 -24.58
C ALA A 314 36.63 3.63 -24.69
N TRP A 315 35.66 4.31 -25.32
CA TRP A 315 35.77 5.73 -25.64
C TRP A 315 34.54 6.58 -25.25
N TRP A 316 33.59 6.05 -24.49
CA TRP A 316 32.45 6.84 -24.00
C TRP A 316 32.90 7.85 -22.94
N ARG A 317 32.76 9.14 -23.21
CA ARG A 317 32.87 10.23 -22.22
C ARG A 317 31.47 10.76 -21.88
N PRO A 318 31.15 11.05 -20.61
CA PRO A 318 29.79 11.43 -20.20
C PRO A 318 29.37 12.86 -20.56
N ASP A 319 30.26 13.68 -21.11
CA ASP A 319 30.09 15.14 -21.13
C ASP A 319 29.45 15.70 -22.43
N ASP A 320 29.14 14.84 -23.41
CA ASP A 320 28.91 15.31 -24.78
C ASP A 320 27.42 15.50 -25.15
N GLY A 321 26.49 15.37 -24.19
CA GLY A 321 25.07 15.77 -24.33
C GLY A 321 24.21 15.02 -25.37
N HIS A 322 24.80 14.21 -26.25
CA HIS A 322 24.11 13.49 -27.31
C HIS A 322 24.52 12.01 -27.30
N GLY A 323 23.78 11.20 -26.52
CA GLY A 323 23.88 9.75 -26.61
C GLY A 323 23.28 9.24 -27.93
N PRO A 324 23.82 8.16 -28.53
CA PRO A 324 23.18 7.53 -29.69
C PRO A 324 21.80 6.98 -29.33
N VAL A 325 20.82 7.25 -30.18
CA VAL A 325 19.47 6.67 -30.10
C VAL A 325 19.46 5.34 -30.86
N PHE A 326 18.92 4.30 -30.24
CA PHE A 326 18.75 3.00 -30.85
C PHE A 326 17.28 2.62 -30.85
N GLU A 327 16.80 2.12 -31.98
CA GLU A 327 15.45 1.59 -32.14
C GLU A 327 15.51 0.06 -32.14
N ARG A 328 14.53 -0.58 -31.49
CA ARG A 328 14.40 -2.04 -31.46
C ARG A 328 13.45 -2.46 -32.57
N THR A 329 13.97 -3.18 -33.56
CA THR A 329 13.17 -3.84 -34.59
C THR A 329 13.01 -5.34 -34.26
N GLY A 330 12.13 -6.04 -35.00
CA GLY A 330 11.89 -7.47 -34.82
C GLY A 330 13.15 -8.34 -34.91
N ASP A 331 14.21 -7.86 -35.55
CA ASP A 331 15.46 -8.59 -35.82
C ASP A 331 16.67 -8.08 -35.03
N GLY A 332 16.51 -7.09 -34.14
CA GLY A 332 17.61 -6.57 -33.30
C GLY A 332 17.54 -5.06 -33.03
N TRP A 333 18.65 -4.48 -32.57
CA TRP A 333 18.78 -3.04 -32.33
C TRP A 333 19.49 -2.38 -33.52
N ARG A 334 18.86 -1.35 -34.10
CA ARG A 334 19.49 -0.50 -35.12
C ARG A 334 19.86 0.86 -34.52
N ARG A 335 21.04 1.35 -34.91
CA ARG A 335 21.50 2.70 -34.60
C ARG A 335 20.89 3.66 -35.61
N ASP A 336 20.17 4.67 -35.15
CA ASP A 336 19.76 5.77 -36.02
C ASP A 336 20.86 6.83 -36.08
N HIS A 337 21.22 7.22 -37.30
CA HIS A 337 22.05 8.39 -37.55
C HIS A 337 21.15 9.61 -37.66
N PRO A 338 21.39 10.67 -36.87
CA PRO A 338 20.57 11.87 -36.90
C PRO A 338 20.99 12.74 -38.10
N ALA A 339 20.50 12.39 -39.28
CA ALA A 339 20.42 13.31 -40.40
C ALA A 339 19.15 12.99 -41.18
N GLU A 340 18.31 14.00 -41.33
CA GLU A 340 17.09 14.01 -42.16
C GLU A 340 15.84 13.34 -41.58
N ARG A 341 15.17 14.01 -40.63
CA ARG A 341 13.71 14.04 -40.58
C ARG A 341 13.17 15.45 -40.29
N PRO A 342 12.11 15.89 -40.99
CA PRO A 342 11.40 17.15 -40.71
C PRO A 342 10.51 17.02 -39.45
N PRO A 343 10.01 18.14 -38.88
CA PRO A 343 9.37 18.13 -37.58
C PRO A 343 7.93 17.65 -37.72
N THR A 344 7.68 16.39 -37.39
CA THR A 344 6.34 15.93 -37.02
C THR A 344 6.44 15.39 -35.61
N GLY A 345 5.71 16.05 -34.71
CA GLY A 345 5.72 15.76 -33.30
C GLY A 345 5.31 14.32 -33.03
N GLU A 346 6.13 13.63 -32.24
CA GLU A 346 5.74 12.64 -31.25
C GLU A 346 7.01 12.06 -30.61
N GLY A 347 7.01 12.02 -29.26
CA GLY A 347 7.90 11.17 -28.48
C GLY A 347 8.99 11.84 -27.65
N MET A 348 8.80 11.83 -26.33
CA MET A 348 9.89 11.65 -25.36
C MET A 348 9.49 10.45 -24.47
N PRO A 349 10.34 9.42 -24.29
CA PRO A 349 10.01 8.29 -23.44
C PRO A 349 10.07 8.66 -21.96
N VAL A 350 8.95 8.41 -21.28
CA VAL A 350 8.67 8.67 -19.88
C VAL A 350 9.18 7.53 -19.00
N LEU A 351 9.61 7.88 -17.78
CA LEU A 351 9.79 6.99 -16.64
C LEU A 351 8.50 6.17 -16.40
N ILE A 352 8.50 4.87 -16.71
CA ILE A 352 7.34 4.01 -16.44
C ILE A 352 7.30 3.69 -14.95
N ILE A 353 6.57 4.52 -14.21
CA ILE A 353 5.82 4.10 -13.03
C ILE A 353 4.58 3.39 -13.59
N HIS A 354 4.24 2.19 -13.14
CA HIS A 354 2.93 1.60 -13.47
C HIS A 354 1.82 2.41 -12.78
N SER A 355 1.46 3.54 -13.37
CA SER A 355 0.11 4.10 -13.38
C SER A 355 -0.34 3.99 -14.83
N ILE A 356 -1.43 3.28 -15.09
CA ILE A 356 -2.09 3.30 -16.40
C ILE A 356 -2.57 4.75 -16.61
N VAL A 357 -1.84 5.52 -17.40
CA VAL A 357 -2.25 6.84 -17.90
C VAL A 357 -2.76 6.61 -19.31
N PRO A 358 -4.04 6.86 -19.62
CA PRO A 358 -4.44 7.06 -21.00
C PRO A 358 -4.06 8.49 -21.44
N GLU A 359 -3.58 8.60 -22.67
CA GLU A 359 -3.36 9.87 -23.35
C GLU A 359 -4.64 10.70 -23.41
N GLY A 360 -4.50 12.01 -23.16
CA GLY A 360 -5.54 13.03 -23.24
C GLY A 360 -4.95 14.41 -23.04
#